data_AF-A0A178W3H0-F1
#
_entry.id   AF-A0A178W3H0-F1
#
_cell.length_a   1.000
_cell.length_b   1.000
_cell.length_c   1.000
_cell.angle_alpha   90.00
_cell.angle_beta   90.00
_cell.angle_gamma   90.00
#
_symmetry.space_group_name_H-M   'P 1'
#
loop_
_entity.id
_entity.type
_entity.pdbx_description
1 polymer ?
#
loop_
_entity_poly.entity_id
_entity_poly.type
_entity_poly.pdbx_seq_one_letter_code
_entity_poly.pdbx_strand_id
1 'polypeptide(L)'
;MIASHGGGNGCAAEVNKAVEPFNKNLKALVYEFNRDFADAKFTFVDIFSGQSPFAFFMLGFRVTDKSCCTVKPGEELCATNEPVCPVQRRYVYWDNVHSTEAANMVVAKAAYAGLITSPYSLSWLARL
;
A
#
# COMPACT_ATOMS: atom_id res chain seq x y z
N MET A 1 -0.78 -5.36 1.16
CA MET A 1 -0.52 -6.80 1.01
C MET A 1 0.20 -7.27 2.27
N ILE A 2 -0.17 -8.42 2.81
CA ILE A 2 0.43 -8.99 4.02
C ILE A 2 1.27 -10.20 3.57
N ALA A 3 2.56 -10.21 3.92
CA ALA A 3 3.47 -11.30 3.56
C ALA A 3 3.23 -12.56 4.42
N SER A 4 2.76 -12.39 5.67
CA SER A 4 2.54 -13.50 6.62
C SER A 4 1.53 -14.56 6.13
N HIS A 5 0.55 -14.17 5.31
CA HIS A 5 -0.49 -15.08 4.83
C HIS A 5 -0.19 -15.71 3.45
N GLY A 6 1.00 -15.50 2.88
CA GLY A 6 1.36 -15.98 1.53
C GLY A 6 1.95 -17.38 1.44
N GLY A 7 1.98 -18.15 2.53
CA GLY A 7 2.55 -19.50 2.56
C GLY A 7 4.02 -19.57 2.15
N GLY A 8 4.77 -18.47 2.33
CA GLY A 8 6.18 -18.36 1.93
C GLY A 8 6.43 -18.09 0.44
N ASN A 9 5.39 -17.95 -0.39
CA ASN A 9 5.50 -17.78 -1.84
C ASN A 9 5.14 -16.37 -2.34
N GLY A 10 4.97 -15.40 -1.44
CA GLY A 10 4.64 -14.01 -1.78
C GLY A 10 3.37 -13.53 -1.09
N CYS A 11 2.47 -12.88 -1.83
CA CYS A 11 1.29 -12.24 -1.25
C CYS A 11 0.14 -13.23 -1.06
N ALA A 12 -0.60 -13.05 0.02
CA ALA A 12 -1.74 -13.91 0.36
C ALA A 12 -2.88 -13.80 -0.66
N ALA A 13 -3.04 -14.83 -1.50
CA ALA A 13 -4.04 -14.84 -2.57
C ALA A 13 -5.47 -14.64 -2.05
N GLU A 14 -5.82 -15.26 -0.92
CA GLU A 14 -7.15 -15.12 -0.32
C GLU A 14 -7.42 -13.71 0.20
N VAL A 15 -6.40 -13.05 0.78
CA VAL A 15 -6.51 -11.63 1.18
C VAL A 15 -6.69 -10.75 -0.05
N ASN A 16 -5.94 -11.00 -1.12
CA ASN A 16 -6.09 -10.24 -2.37
C ASN A 16 -7.51 -10.37 -2.95
N LYS A 17 -8.07 -11.59 -2.98
CA LYS A 17 -9.46 -11.85 -3.43
C LYS A 17 -10.49 -11.12 -2.56
N ALA A 18 -10.26 -11.01 -1.25
CA ALA A 18 -11.18 -10.29 -0.35
C ALA A 18 -11.08 -8.75 -0.52
N VAL A 19 -9.89 -8.23 -0.84
CA VAL A 19 -9.65 -6.79 -1.03
C VAL A 19 -10.33 -6.27 -2.31
N GLU A 20 -10.40 -7.06 -3.37
CA GLU A 20 -11.03 -6.65 -4.63
C GLU A 20 -12.49 -6.14 -4.47
N PRO A 21 -13.44 -6.92 -3.91
CA PRO A 21 -14.81 -6.44 -3.70
C PRO A 21 -14.89 -5.32 -2.67
N PHE A 22 -14.04 -5.31 -1.65
CA PHE A 22 -13.97 -4.23 -0.67
C PHE A 22 -13.62 -2.90 -1.35
N ASN A 23 -12.54 -2.86 -2.14
CA ASN A 23 -12.10 -1.65 -2.84
C ASN A 23 -13.13 -1.18 -3.87
N LYS A 24 -13.79 -2.11 -4.57
CA LYS A 24 -14.88 -1.79 -5.51
C LYS A 24 -16.02 -1.07 -4.79
N ASN A 25 -16.49 -1.62 -3.67
CA ASN A 25 -17.61 -1.04 -2.91
C ASN A 25 -17.22 0.26 -2.21
N LEU A 26 -16.00 0.37 -1.70
CA LEU A 26 -15.49 1.61 -1.12
C LEU A 26 -15.42 2.74 -2.15
N LYS A 27 -14.97 2.45 -3.37
CA LYS A 27 -14.97 3.43 -4.48
C LYS A 27 -16.40 3.84 -4.85
N ALA A 28 -17.35 2.91 -4.89
CA ALA A 28 -18.77 3.23 -5.13
C ALA A 28 -19.33 4.15 -4.04
N LEU A 29 -19.00 3.90 -2.78
CA LEU A 29 -19.40 4.74 -1.64
C LEU A 29 -18.83 6.17 -1.74
N VAL A 30 -17.58 6.33 -2.20
CA VAL A 30 -17.00 7.65 -2.45
C VAL A 30 -17.79 8.43 -3.52
N TYR A 31 -18.28 7.76 -4.57
CA TYR A 31 -19.14 8.42 -5.56
C TYR A 31 -20.48 8.84 -4.96
N GLU A 32 -21.11 7.97 -4.17
CA GLU A 32 -22.36 8.26 -3.47
C GLU A 32 -22.21 9.44 -2.51
N PHE A 33 -21.14 9.48 -1.71
CA PHE A 33 -20.92 10.57 -0.77
C PHE A 33 -20.69 11.92 -1.47
N ASN A 34 -19.99 11.95 -2.60
CA ASN A 34 -19.84 13.18 -3.37
C ASN A 34 -21.15 13.64 -4.04
N ARG A 35 -22.13 12.75 -4.23
CA ARG A 35 -23.48 13.08 -4.72
C ARG A 35 -24.34 13.65 -3.58
N ASP A 36 -24.29 13.02 -2.41
CA ASP A 36 -25.24 13.28 -1.32
C ASP A 36 -24.79 14.40 -0.37
N PHE A 37 -23.49 14.66 -0.27
CA PHE A 37 -22.91 15.70 0.60
C PHE A 37 -22.23 16.80 -0.20
N ALA A 38 -22.94 17.90 -0.45
CA ALA A 38 -22.42 19.00 -1.26
C ALA A 38 -21.24 19.75 -0.59
N ASP A 39 -21.22 19.80 0.74
CA ASP A 39 -20.27 20.49 1.61
C ASP A 39 -19.00 19.68 1.93
N ALA A 40 -18.96 18.40 1.55
CA ALA A 40 -17.80 17.53 1.70
C ALA A 40 -17.28 17.05 0.33
N LYS A 41 -15.99 16.72 0.25
CA LYS A 41 -15.37 16.14 -0.94
C LYS A 41 -14.57 14.91 -0.53
N PHE A 42 -14.85 13.80 -1.18
CA PHE A 42 -14.23 12.50 -0.89
C PHE A 42 -13.43 12.03 -2.10
N THR A 43 -12.31 11.36 -1.86
CA THR A 43 -11.56 10.67 -2.91
C THR A 43 -11.16 9.28 -2.44
N PHE A 44 -11.14 8.34 -3.37
CA PHE A 44 -10.59 7.01 -3.18
C PHE A 44 -9.12 7.00 -3.63
N VAL A 45 -8.24 6.42 -2.82
CA VAL A 45 -6.82 6.21 -3.16
C VAL A 45 -6.59 4.72 -3.40
N ASP A 46 -6.33 4.36 -4.65
CA ASP A 46 -6.07 2.98 -5.06
C ASP A 46 -4.62 2.58 -4.77
N ILE A 47 -4.40 2.08 -3.55
CA ILE A 47 -3.11 1.53 -3.15
C ILE A 47 -2.94 0.07 -3.55
N PHE A 48 -3.94 -0.58 -4.15
CA PHE A 48 -3.95 -2.03 -4.40
C PHE A 48 -3.53 -2.38 -5.82
N SER A 49 -4.13 -1.76 -6.84
CA SER A 49 -3.99 -2.16 -8.24
C SER A 49 -2.58 -1.96 -8.81
N GLY A 50 -1.77 -1.08 -8.20
CA GLY A 50 -0.41 -0.75 -8.65
C GLY A 50 0.70 -1.70 -8.17
N GLN A 51 0.37 -2.74 -7.40
CA GLN A 51 1.38 -3.58 -6.76
C GLN A 51 1.76 -4.78 -7.65
N SER A 52 2.79 -4.63 -8.49
CA SER A 52 3.37 -5.73 -9.26
C SER A 52 4.91 -5.77 -9.12
N PRO A 53 5.55 -6.95 -9.25
CA PRO A 53 7.01 -7.05 -9.23
C PRO A 53 7.69 -6.14 -10.26
N PHE A 54 7.10 -6.02 -11.45
CA PHE A 54 7.61 -5.15 -12.51
C PHE A 54 7.52 -3.67 -12.12
N ALA A 55 6.38 -3.22 -11.58
CA ALA A 55 6.22 -1.85 -11.10
C ALA A 55 7.22 -1.53 -9.97
N PHE A 56 7.36 -2.43 -9.00
CA PHE A 56 8.35 -2.28 -7.92
C PHE A 56 9.78 -2.17 -8.45
N PHE A 57 10.14 -2.98 -9.43
CA PHE A 57 11.46 -2.93 -10.05
C PHE A 57 11.73 -1.58 -10.72
N MET A 58 10.75 -1.07 -11.49
CA MET A 58 10.82 0.24 -12.15
C MET A 58 10.93 1.40 -11.16
N LEU A 59 10.33 1.24 -9.97
CA LEU A 59 10.41 2.19 -8.86
C LEU A 59 11.69 2.08 -8.02
N GLY A 60 12.60 1.14 -8.36
CA GLY A 60 13.89 0.98 -7.69
C GLY A 60 13.91 -0.01 -6.52
N PHE A 61 12.79 -0.67 -6.22
CA PHE A 61 12.76 -1.77 -5.25
C PHE A 61 13.40 -3.02 -5.85
N ARG A 62 14.02 -3.82 -4.98
CA ARG A 62 14.76 -5.05 -5.34
C ARG A 62 14.35 -6.24 -4.47
N VAL A 63 13.76 -6.00 -3.31
CA VAL A 63 13.28 -7.04 -2.40
C VAL A 63 11.80 -6.77 -2.12
N THR A 64 10.94 -7.67 -2.59
CA THR A 64 9.48 -7.51 -2.56
C THR A 64 8.78 -8.66 -1.83
N ASP A 65 9.53 -9.57 -1.25
CA ASP A 65 9.08 -10.84 -0.68
C ASP A 65 9.64 -11.09 0.74
N LYS A 66 10.40 -10.13 1.29
CA LYS A 66 11.02 -10.22 2.63
C LYS A 66 10.89 -8.90 3.37
N SER A 67 10.77 -8.97 4.70
CA SER A 67 10.88 -7.82 5.59
C SER A 67 12.31 -7.25 5.58
N CYS A 68 12.43 -5.95 5.81
CA CYS A 68 13.72 -5.32 6.07
C CYS A 68 14.18 -5.57 7.52
N CYS A 69 13.28 -5.52 8.50
CA CYS A 69 13.62 -5.83 9.88
C CYS A 69 13.51 -7.32 10.18
N THR A 70 14.20 -7.75 11.24
CA THR A 70 14.08 -9.11 11.75
C THR A 70 12.70 -9.32 12.37
N VAL A 71 11.98 -10.34 11.88
CA VAL A 71 10.71 -10.80 12.41
C VAL A 71 10.89 -12.22 12.94
N LYS A 72 10.47 -12.48 14.18
CA LYS A 72 10.61 -13.81 14.79
C LYS A 72 9.61 -14.79 14.16
N PRO A 73 9.91 -16.11 14.12
CA PRO A 73 8.96 -17.11 13.65
C PRO A 73 7.62 -17.02 14.41
N GLY A 74 6.51 -16.98 13.68
CA GLY A 74 5.17 -16.83 14.27
C GLY A 74 4.76 -15.38 14.57
N GLU A 75 5.66 -14.41 14.43
CA GLU A 75 5.39 -12.99 14.61
C GLU A 75 5.20 -12.28 13.27
N GLU A 76 4.61 -11.09 13.32
CA GLU A 76 4.39 -10.24 12.15
C GLU A 76 5.19 -8.94 12.18
N LEU A 77 5.49 -8.43 13.37
CA LEU A 77 6.16 -7.16 13.60
C LEU A 77 7.65 -7.35 13.87
N CYS A 78 8.41 -6.27 13.70
CA CYS A 78 9.84 -6.27 14.01
C CYS A 78 10.11 -6.66 15.45
N ALA A 79 11.11 -7.51 15.65
CA ALA A 79 11.63 -7.79 16.97
C ALA A 79 12.46 -6.61 17.50
N THR A 80 12.28 -6.29 18.78
CA THR A 80 13.00 -5.21 19.46
C THR A 80 14.51 -5.51 19.51
N ASN A 81 15.34 -4.50 19.19
CA ASN A 81 16.80 -4.56 19.23
C ASN A 81 17.46 -5.64 18.33
N GLU A 82 16.76 -6.09 17.29
CA GLU A 82 17.32 -7.03 16.31
C GLU A 82 17.83 -6.32 15.04
N PRO A 83 18.68 -6.98 14.24
CA PRO A 83 19.20 -6.40 13.00
C PRO A 83 18.12 -5.98 12.00
N VAL A 84 18.43 -4.94 11.22
CA VAL A 84 17.65 -4.47 10.08
C VAL A 84 18.48 -4.55 8.80
N CYS A 85 17.81 -4.57 7.65
CA CYS A 85 18.45 -4.68 6.35
C CYS A 85 19.38 -3.48 6.08
N PRO A 86 20.47 -3.65 5.33
CA PRO A 86 21.46 -2.59 5.12
C PRO A 86 20.96 -1.44 4.24
N VAL A 87 19.97 -1.69 3.37
CA VAL A 87 19.48 -0.69 2.41
C VAL A 87 17.94 -0.71 2.34
N GLN A 88 17.32 -0.01 3.29
CA GLN A 88 15.85 0.06 3.48
C GLN A 88 15.10 0.48 2.21
N ARG A 89 15.63 1.45 1.45
CA ARG A 89 15.00 1.95 0.20
C ARG A 89 14.83 0.91 -0.91
N ARG A 90 15.51 -0.25 -0.81
CA ARG A 90 15.38 -1.36 -1.78
C ARG A 90 14.28 -2.35 -1.41
N TYR A 91 13.72 -2.25 -0.21
CA TYR A 91 12.70 -3.15 0.30
C TYR A 91 11.32 -2.50 0.20
N VAL A 92 10.32 -3.28 -0.22
CA VAL A 92 8.92 -2.84 -0.17
C VAL A 92 8.40 -2.90 1.26
N TYR A 93 8.74 -3.96 2.01
CA TYR A 93 8.22 -4.23 3.33
C TYR A 93 9.22 -3.92 4.44
N TRP A 94 8.74 -3.27 5.49
CA TRP A 94 9.50 -3.01 6.71
C TRP A 94 9.50 -4.26 7.60
N ASP A 95 8.31 -4.76 7.96
CA ASP A 95 8.06 -6.03 8.64
C ASP A 95 7.18 -6.94 7.74
N ASN A 96 6.45 -7.93 8.28
CA ASN A 96 5.61 -8.81 7.45
C ASN A 96 4.25 -8.20 7.04
N VAL A 97 3.92 -7.00 7.50
CA VAL A 97 2.61 -6.33 7.33
C VAL A 97 2.76 -4.92 6.74
N HIS A 98 3.70 -4.14 7.26
CA HIS A 98 3.89 -2.72 6.95
C HIS A 98 4.92 -2.50 5.83
N SER A 99 4.69 -1.45 5.04
CA SER A 99 5.60 -1.01 3.98
C SER A 99 6.73 -0.13 4.53
N THR A 100 7.87 -0.09 3.84
CA THR A 100 8.97 0.83 4.16
C THR A 100 8.58 2.29 3.88
N GLU A 101 9.30 3.23 4.48
CA GLU A 101 9.18 4.66 4.18
C GLU A 101 9.29 4.94 2.67
N ALA A 102 10.23 4.29 1.98
CA ALA A 102 10.44 4.47 0.54
C ALA A 102 9.21 4.05 -0.27
N ALA A 103 8.57 2.94 0.07
CA ALA A 103 7.31 2.50 -0.55
C ALA A 103 6.17 3.47 -0.24
N ASN A 104 6.04 3.92 1.01
CA ASN A 104 5.04 4.91 1.42
C ASN A 104 5.22 6.26 0.69
N MET A 105 6.45 6.70 0.48
CA MET A 105 6.75 7.92 -0.28
C MET A 105 6.29 7.82 -1.74
N VAL A 106 6.44 6.66 -2.38
CA VAL A 106 5.94 6.47 -3.75
C VAL A 106 4.42 6.60 -3.79
N VAL A 107 3.72 5.92 -2.88
CA VAL A 107 2.25 5.99 -2.78
C VAL A 107 1.79 7.41 -2.49
N ALA A 108 2.41 8.10 -1.54
CA ALA A 108 2.07 9.47 -1.18
C ALA A 108 2.23 10.43 -2.38
N LYS A 109 3.35 10.33 -3.11
CA LYS A 109 3.58 11.14 -4.32
C LYS A 109 2.57 10.84 -5.42
N ALA A 110 2.27 9.56 -5.67
CA ALA A 110 1.29 9.16 -6.67
C ALA A 110 -0.12 9.66 -6.31
N ALA A 111 -0.52 9.56 -5.04
CA ALA A 111 -1.81 10.04 -4.54
C ALA A 111 -1.91 11.58 -4.63
N TYR A 112 -0.84 12.28 -4.27
CA TYR A 112 -0.77 13.73 -4.36
C TYR A 112 -0.86 14.22 -5.81
N ALA A 113 -0.18 13.54 -6.74
CA ALA A 113 -0.21 13.85 -8.17
C ALA A 113 -1.53 13.42 -8.86
N GLY A 114 -2.35 12.59 -8.20
CA GLY A 114 -3.62 12.12 -8.74
C GLY A 114 -3.55 10.85 -9.60
N LEU A 115 -2.40 10.18 -9.64
CA LEU A 115 -2.18 8.99 -10.50
C LEU A 115 -2.96 7.77 -10.03
N ILE A 116 -3.26 7.72 -8.73
CA ILE A 116 -3.94 6.59 -8.08
C ILE A 116 -5.18 7.04 -7.32
N THR A 117 -5.76 8.19 -7.66
CA THR A 117 -6.92 8.73 -6.94
C THR A 117 -8.12 8.93 -7.82
N SER A 118 -9.33 8.89 -7.25
CA SER A 118 -10.56 9.20 -7.98
C SER A 118 -11.68 9.65 -7.04
N PRO A 119 -12.45 10.73 -7.36
CA PRO A 119 -12.32 11.56 -8.56
C PRO A 119 -11.29 12.69 -8.42
N TYR A 120 -10.83 13.00 -7.20
CA TYR A 120 -9.94 14.14 -6.94
C TYR A 120 -8.54 13.69 -6.53
N SER A 121 -7.50 14.40 -6.97
CA SER A 121 -6.15 14.24 -6.40
C SER A 121 -6.07 14.83 -5.00
N LEU A 122 -5.11 14.38 -4.18
CA LEU A 122 -4.90 15.03 -2.88
C LEU A 122 -4.40 16.47 -3.05
N SER A 123 -3.64 16.77 -4.10
CA SER A 123 -3.24 18.16 -4.42
C SER A 123 -4.42 19.06 -4.80
N TRP A 124 -5.49 18.50 -5.36
CA TRP A 124 -6.73 19.23 -5.62
C TRP A 124 -7.49 19.49 -4.33
N LEU A 125 -7.67 18.44 -3.49
CA LEU A 125 -8.34 18.56 -2.20
C LEU A 125 -7.64 19.54 -1.24
N ALA A 126 -6.31 19.59 -1.27
CA ALA A 126 -5.52 20.48 -0.43
C ALA A 126 -5.67 21.99 -0.78
N ARG A 127 -6.43 22.32 -1.83
CA ARG A 127 -6.69 23.69 -2.28
C ARG A 127 -8.15 24.13 -2.11
N LEU A 128 -9.00 23.27 -1.55
CA LEU A 128 -10.35 23.62 -1.12
C LEU A 128 -10.30 24.57 0.07
#